data_AF-A0A1U8CSD8-F1
#
_entry.id   AF-A0A1U8CSD8-F1
#
_cell.length_a   1.000
_cell.length_b   1.000
_cell.length_c   1.000
_cell.angle_alpha   90.00
_cell.angle_beta   90.00
_cell.angle_gamma   90.00
#
_symmetry.space_group_name_H-M   'P 1'
#
loop_
_entity.id
_entity.type
_entity.pdbx_description
1 polymer ?
#
loop_
_entity_poly.entity_id
_entity_poly.type
_entity_poly.pdbx_seq_one_letter_code
_entity_poly.pdbx_strand_id
1 'polypeptide(L)'
;MASSAGLALCGQTLVVRGGSRFLAISTASSDDDCAVFTYDCSAAEKKPSPEDKGEDGQPTDKGSDTILASTFSKSGSYFALTDDSKRLILFRTKPWQCLSVRYEMLTLSH
;
A
#
# COMPACT_ATOMS: atom_id res chain seq x y z
N MET A 1 4.50 -19.88 1.18
CA MET A 1 3.34 -19.22 0.56
C MET A 1 3.75 -18.70 -0.81
N ALA A 2 2.96 -18.94 -1.84
CA ALA A 2 3.22 -18.34 -3.15
C ALA A 2 2.94 -16.83 -3.04
N SER A 3 3.98 -16.00 -3.16
CA SER A 3 3.83 -14.56 -3.25
C SER A 3 3.49 -14.22 -4.70
N SER A 4 2.32 -13.62 -4.95
CA SER A 4 1.97 -13.16 -6.29
C SER A 4 2.63 -11.80 -6.56
N ALA A 5 3.31 -11.71 -7.69
CA ALA A 5 3.71 -10.42 -8.24
C ALA A 5 2.55 -9.85 -9.07
N GLY A 6 2.35 -8.54 -9.00
CA GLY A 6 1.32 -7.83 -9.75
C GLY A 6 1.91 -6.68 -10.55
N LEU A 7 1.30 -6.38 -11.69
CA LEU A 7 1.65 -5.25 -12.55
C LEU A 7 0.41 -4.36 -12.72
N ALA A 8 0.59 -3.06 -12.62
CA ALA A 8 -0.43 -2.07 -12.95
C ALA A 8 0.19 -0.99 -13.84
N LEU A 9 -0.51 -0.62 -14.90
CA LEU A 9 -0.05 0.39 -15.85
C LEU A 9 -1.12 1.48 -16.00
N CYS A 10 -0.72 2.74 -15.90
CA CYS A 10 -1.58 3.88 -16.18
C CYS A 10 -0.79 4.97 -16.92
N GLY A 11 -1.15 5.21 -18.18
CA GLY A 11 -0.37 6.09 -19.05
C GLY A 11 1.08 5.61 -19.19
N GLN A 12 2.03 6.45 -18.79
CA GLN A 12 3.47 6.15 -18.78
C GLN A 12 3.99 5.73 -17.40
N THR A 13 3.12 5.32 -16.49
CA THR A 13 3.53 4.92 -15.13
C THR A 13 3.26 3.43 -14.95
N LEU A 14 4.34 2.66 -14.76
CA LEU A 14 4.30 1.24 -14.46
C LEU A 14 4.53 1.06 -12.95
N VAL A 15 3.66 0.28 -12.32
CA VAL A 15 3.83 -0.19 -10.94
C VAL A 15 4.03 -1.70 -10.94
N VAL A 16 5.10 -2.14 -10.27
CA VAL A 16 5.37 -3.55 -9.97
C VAL A 16 5.20 -3.73 -8.47
N ARG A 17 4.38 -4.70 -8.06
CA ARG A 17 4.17 -5.02 -6.64
C ARG A 17 4.48 -6.48 -6.34
N GLY A 18 4.92 -6.76 -5.13
CA GLY A 18 5.14 -8.11 -4.63
C GLY A 18 5.46 -8.11 -3.14
N GLY A 19 4.88 -9.07 -2.40
CA GLY A 19 4.94 -9.05 -0.93
C GLY A 19 4.44 -7.72 -0.36
N SER A 20 5.20 -7.13 0.56
CA SER A 20 4.88 -5.84 1.19
C SER A 20 5.34 -4.60 0.42
N ARG A 21 5.91 -4.76 -0.79
CA ARG A 21 6.54 -3.65 -1.51
C ARG A 21 5.92 -3.41 -2.87
N PHE A 22 5.97 -2.15 -3.31
CA PHE A 22 5.81 -1.81 -4.71
C PHE A 22 6.85 -0.79 -5.17
N LEU A 23 7.11 -0.83 -6.47
CA LEU A 23 7.99 0.05 -7.21
C LEU A 23 7.14 0.74 -8.27
N ALA A 24 7.32 2.04 -8.44
CA ALA A 24 6.71 2.81 -9.52
C ALA A 24 7.80 3.47 -10.36
N ILE A 25 7.67 3.37 -11.68
CA ILE A 25 8.62 3.94 -12.64
C ILE A 25 7.87 4.64 -13.76
N SER A 26 8.41 5.78 -14.19
CA SER A 26 8.00 6.42 -15.45
C SER A 26 8.63 5.67 -16.62
N THR A 27 7.83 5.27 -17.60
CA THR A 27 8.30 4.68 -18.86
C THR A 27 8.55 5.74 -19.93
N ALA A 28 8.53 7.03 -19.58
CA ALA A 28 8.87 8.11 -20.49
C ALA A 28 10.39 8.12 -20.77
N SER A 29 10.76 8.51 -21.99
CA SER A 29 12.14 8.43 -22.50
C SER A 29 13.00 9.67 -22.20
N SER A 30 12.68 10.46 -21.17
CA SER A 30 13.47 11.63 -20.76
C SER A 30 14.49 11.25 -19.68
N ASP A 31 15.76 11.59 -19.91
CA ASP A 31 16.90 11.26 -19.02
C ASP A 31 16.74 11.80 -17.57
N ASP A 32 15.90 12.81 -17.35
CA ASP A 32 15.66 13.42 -16.03
C ASP A 32 14.45 12.84 -15.24
N ASP A 33 13.62 11.99 -15.85
CA ASP A 33 12.36 11.48 -15.23
C ASP A 33 12.40 10.00 -14.82
N CYS A 34 13.57 9.34 -14.89
CA CYS A 34 13.77 7.95 -14.48
C CYS A 34 13.83 7.76 -12.95
N ALA A 35 13.11 8.58 -12.18
CA ALA A 35 13.03 8.43 -10.74
C ALA A 35 12.14 7.22 -10.37
N VAL A 36 12.77 6.18 -9.82
CA VAL A 36 12.04 5.03 -9.25
C VAL A 36 11.52 5.40 -7.88
N PHE A 37 10.21 5.33 -7.69
CA PHE A 37 9.59 5.42 -6.37
C PHE A 37 9.44 4.02 -5.78
N THR A 38 9.86 3.84 -4.53
CA THR A 38 9.68 2.57 -3.79
C THR A 38 8.86 2.83 -2.54
N TYR A 39 7.95 1.92 -2.22
CA TYR A 39 7.22 1.93 -0.96
C TYR A 39 7.19 0.54 -0.33
N ASP A 40 7.41 0.50 0.98
CA ASP A 40 7.30 -0.69 1.82
C ASP A 40 6.15 -0.50 2.80
N CYS A 41 5.11 -1.33 2.68
CA CYS A 41 3.92 -1.28 3.53
C CYS A 41 4.25 -1.51 5.01
N SER A 42 5.37 -2.16 5.34
CA SER A 42 5.81 -2.29 6.74
C SER A 42 6.18 -0.95 7.40
N ALA A 43 6.47 0.08 6.60
CA ALA A 43 6.72 1.44 7.07
C ALA A 43 5.44 2.29 7.21
N ALA A 44 4.28 1.80 6.77
CA ALA A 44 3.03 2.52 6.91
C ALA A 44 2.64 2.65 8.39
N GLU A 45 2.11 3.81 8.78
CA GLU A 45 1.73 4.12 10.17
C GLU A 45 0.88 3.00 10.75
N LYS A 46 1.27 2.46 11.91
CA LYS A 46 0.56 1.37 12.59
C LYS A 46 -0.70 1.89 13.27
N LYS A 47 -1.73 1.03 13.35
CA LYS A 47 -2.97 1.30 14.08
C LYS A 47 -2.57 1.63 15.53
N PRO A 48 -2.99 2.78 16.10
CA PRO A 48 -2.73 3.06 17.50
C PRO A 48 -3.39 1.95 18.34
N SER A 49 -2.57 1.17 19.05
CA SER A 49 -3.07 0.21 20.03
C SER A 49 -3.66 1.01 21.19
N PRO A 50 -4.85 0.64 21.71
CA PRO A 50 -5.29 1.18 22.99
C PRO A 50 -4.18 0.92 24.01
N GLU A 51 -3.82 1.94 24.77
CA GLU A 51 -2.74 1.90 25.73
C GLU A 51 -2.84 0.65 26.62
N ASP A 52 -1.66 0.09 26.89
CA ASP A 52 -1.37 -1.07 27.71
C ASP A 52 -2.10 -1.02 29.05
N LYS A 53 -3.34 -1.53 29.06
CA LYS A 53 -4.06 -1.92 30.26
C LYS A 53 -4.35 -3.40 30.16
N GLY A 54 -3.37 -4.19 30.61
CA GLY A 54 -3.58 -5.42 31.37
C GLY A 54 -4.35 -6.55 30.70
N GLU A 55 -3.72 -7.72 30.73
CA GLU A 55 -4.32 -9.05 30.58
C GLU A 55 -4.62 -9.54 29.15
N ASP A 56 -3.75 -10.47 28.72
CA ASP A 56 -4.06 -11.69 27.96
C ASP A 56 -4.85 -11.56 26.64
N GLY A 57 -4.64 -10.46 25.92
CA GLY A 57 -5.12 -10.30 24.56
C GLY A 57 -4.33 -11.17 23.57
N GLN A 58 -4.90 -12.33 23.22
CA GLN A 58 -4.54 -13.21 22.08
C GLN A 58 -3.92 -12.43 20.91
N PRO A 59 -2.83 -12.91 20.27
CA PRO A 59 -2.19 -12.19 19.16
C PRO A 59 -3.26 -11.86 18.13
N THR A 60 -3.63 -10.59 18.07
CA THR A 60 -4.43 -10.07 16.98
C THR A 60 -3.61 -10.37 15.75
N ASP A 61 -4.17 -11.19 14.85
CA ASP A 61 -3.52 -11.66 13.63
C ASP A 61 -2.92 -10.46 12.89
N LYS A 62 -1.62 -10.22 13.09
CA LYS A 62 -0.90 -9.11 12.48
C LYS A 62 -0.55 -9.60 11.10
N GLY A 63 -1.24 -9.08 10.10
CA GLY A 63 -0.93 -9.32 8.69
C GLY A 63 0.56 -9.11 8.41
N SER A 64 1.07 -9.75 7.37
CA SER A 64 2.46 -9.66 6.95
C SER A 64 2.79 -8.40 6.16
N ASP A 65 1.85 -7.45 6.12
CA ASP A 65 1.86 -6.27 5.25
C ASP A 65 1.90 -6.63 3.76
N THR A 66 1.56 -7.86 3.40
CA THR A 66 1.54 -8.32 2.01
C THR A 66 0.42 -7.60 1.28
N ILE A 67 0.79 -6.81 0.28
CA ILE A 67 -0.16 -6.13 -0.58
C ILE A 67 -0.98 -7.23 -1.27
N LEU A 68 -2.30 -7.07 -1.31
CA LEU A 68 -3.26 -8.02 -1.88
C LEU A 68 -3.82 -7.51 -3.21
N ALA A 69 -4.19 -6.24 -3.27
CA ALA A 69 -4.77 -5.61 -4.45
C ALA A 69 -4.28 -4.16 -4.59
N SER A 70 -4.33 -3.62 -5.80
CA SER A 70 -3.99 -2.22 -6.06
C SER A 70 -4.65 -1.72 -7.33
N THR A 71 -4.88 -0.41 -7.43
CA THR A 71 -5.46 0.21 -8.62
C THR A 71 -5.04 1.66 -8.79
N PHE A 72 -5.10 2.15 -10.02
CA PHE A 72 -5.01 3.57 -10.33
C PHE A 72 -6.40 4.21 -10.38
N SER A 73 -6.49 5.50 -10.05
CA SER A 73 -7.66 6.29 -10.45
C SER A 73 -7.73 6.39 -11.99
N LYS A 74 -8.93 6.68 -12.52
CA LYS A 74 -9.13 6.85 -13.98
C LYS A 74 -8.16 7.88 -14.60
N SER A 75 -7.83 8.94 -13.86
CA SER A 75 -6.89 9.98 -14.31
C SER A 75 -5.41 9.60 -14.15
N GLY A 76 -5.10 8.52 -13.43
CA GLY A 76 -3.74 8.16 -13.03
C GLY A 76 -3.11 9.08 -11.99
N SER A 77 -3.83 10.09 -11.48
CA SER A 77 -3.32 11.04 -10.47
C SER A 77 -3.18 10.41 -9.08
N TYR A 78 -3.88 9.29 -8.85
CA TYR A 78 -3.86 8.55 -7.59
C TYR A 78 -3.61 7.06 -7.83
N PHE A 79 -2.98 6.43 -6.84
CA PHE A 79 -2.81 4.99 -6.74
C PHE A 79 -3.25 4.53 -5.36
N ALA A 80 -4.02 3.46 -5.28
CA ALA A 80 -4.51 2.91 -4.02
C ALA A 80 -4.14 1.44 -3.91
N LEU A 81 -3.85 0.97 -2.69
CA LEU A 81 -3.59 -0.45 -2.42
C LEU A 81 -4.20 -0.97 -1.11
N THR A 82 -4.52 -2.25 -1.20
CA THR A 82 -4.88 -3.26 -0.21
C THR A 82 -3.72 -4.02 0.44
N ASP A 83 -3.61 -4.24 1.74
CA ASP A 83 -2.74 -5.29 2.30
C ASP A 83 -3.46 -6.21 3.30
N ASP A 84 -2.82 -7.32 3.65
CA ASP A 84 -3.33 -8.31 4.61
C ASP A 84 -3.36 -7.80 6.08
N SER A 85 -2.77 -6.62 6.34
CA SER A 85 -2.92 -5.86 7.59
C SER A 85 -4.20 -5.02 7.63
N LYS A 86 -5.10 -5.21 6.66
CA LYS A 86 -6.42 -4.53 6.54
C LYS A 86 -6.29 -3.01 6.42
N ARG A 87 -5.22 -2.57 5.74
CA ARG A 87 -5.02 -1.15 5.43
C ARG A 87 -5.46 -0.84 4.02
N LEU A 88 -6.04 0.34 3.87
CA LEU A 88 -6.20 1.02 2.59
C LEU A 88 -5.21 2.19 2.56
N ILE A 89 -4.28 2.15 1.61
CA ILE A 89 -3.23 3.17 1.46
C ILE A 89 -3.42 3.92 0.16
N LEU A 90 -3.44 5.25 0.22
CA LEU A 90 -3.63 6.14 -0.93
C LEU A 90 -2.38 6.97 -1.22
N PHE A 91 -2.02 7.05 -2.49
CA PHE A 91 -0.89 7.82 -2.98
C PHE A 91 -1.31 8.84 -4.03
N ARG A 92 -0.66 10.02 -4.02
CA ARG A 92 -0.53 10.88 -5.21
C ARG A 92 0.58 10.31 -6.08
N THR A 93 0.47 10.37 -7.40
CA THR A 93 1.46 9.81 -8.34
C THR A 93 2.43 10.83 -8.93
N LYS A 94 2.12 12.14 -8.84
CA LYS A 94 2.94 13.24 -9.39
C LYS A 94 3.03 14.44 -8.43
N PRO A 95 4.14 14.59 -7.68
CA PRO A 95 5.12 13.54 -7.38
C PRO A 95 4.49 12.43 -6.52
N TRP A 96 5.16 11.27 -6.49
CA TRP A 96 4.77 10.16 -5.63
C TRP A 96 4.79 10.56 -4.15
N GLN A 97 3.67 10.38 -3.46
CA GLN A 97 3.54 10.71 -2.05
C GLN A 97 2.42 9.89 -1.41
N CYS A 98 2.71 9.23 -0.29
CA CYS A 98 1.67 8.63 0.56
C CYS A 98 0.81 9.75 1.18
N LEU A 99 -0.49 9.73 0.90
CA LEU A 99 -1.43 10.75 1.37
C LEU A 99 -2.22 10.28 2.59
N SER A 100 -2.57 9.00 2.65
CA SER A 100 -3.40 8.46 3.72
C SER A 100 -3.20 6.98 3.91
N VAL A 101 -3.16 6.57 5.18
CA VAL A 101 -3.30 5.18 5.61
C VAL A 101 -4.58 5.11 6.43
N ARG A 102 -5.52 4.29 5.99
CA ARG A 102 -6.76 4.01 6.71
C ARG A 102 -6.81 2.54 7.07
N TYR A 103 -7.37 2.27 8.23
CA TYR A 103 -7.64 0.90 8.64
C TYR A 103 -9.12 0.63 8.45
N GLU A 104 -9.43 -0.49 7.80
CA GLU A 104 -10.80 -0.95 7.82
C GLU A 104 -11.15 -1.31 9.27
N MET A 105 -12.10 -0.56 9.83
CA MET A 105 -12.76 -0.90 11.08
C MET A 105 -14.00 -1.70 10.68
N LEU A 106 -13.84 -3.01 10.50
CA LEU A 106 -14.99 -3.91 10.49
C LEU A 106 -15.52 -3.98 11.93
N THR A 107 -16.29 -2.98 12.35
CA THR A 107 -17.26 -3.19 13.44
C THR A 107 -18.38 -4.01 12.83
N LEU A 108 -18.29 -5.34 12.95
CA LEU A 108 -19.48 -6.16 12.93
C LEU A 108 -20.22 -5.87 14.24
N SER A 109 -21.14 -4.92 14.19
CA SER A 109 -22.15 -4.76 15.24
C SER A 109 -22.98 -6.05 15.25
N HIS A 110 -22.89 -6.80 16.35
CA HIS A 110 -23.68 -8.00 16.62
C HIS A 110 -25.17 -7.68 16.75
#